data_AF-A0A319BB73-F1
#
_entry.id   AF-A0A319BB73-F1
#
_cell.length_a   1.000
_cell.length_b   1.000
_cell.length_c   1.000
_cell.angle_alpha   90.00
_cell.angle_beta   90.00
_cell.angle_gamma   90.00
#
_symmetry.space_group_name_H-M   'P 1'
#
loop_
_entity.id
_entity.type
_entity.pdbx_description
1 polymer ?
#
loop_
_entity_poly.entity_id
_entity_poly.type
_entity_poly.pdbx_seq_one_letter_code
_entity_poly.pdbx_strand_id
1 'polypeptide(L)'
;MPSLGFEIQLVKSGTNLTGSAVPVFLGSIDLDMVYFLHGAGDIRHMLLMGWGGENVRRVMENNPTIQRAISRSERKILSLGVVHDDFRLENILWNEELQRALIINFHRCHLNNRLIRPKSRSEKRISNGAEDQISKRARPI
;
A
#
# COMPACT_ATOMS: atom_id res chain seq x y z
N MET A 1 -18.58 -2.56 -1.73
CA MET A 1 -18.23 -1.26 -1.15
C MET A 1 -17.59 -1.54 0.20
N PRO A 2 -16.30 -1.24 0.40
CA PRO A 2 -15.73 -1.25 1.74
C PRO A 2 -16.50 -0.20 2.54
N SER A 3 -17.00 -0.58 3.71
CA SER A 3 -17.64 0.40 4.59
C SER A 3 -16.57 1.39 5.08
N LEU A 4 -16.97 2.59 5.49
CA LEU A 4 -16.09 3.53 6.18
C LEU A 4 -15.36 2.87 7.37
N GLY A 5 -15.99 1.86 7.99
CA GLY A 5 -15.37 1.03 9.02
C GLY A 5 -14.10 0.32 8.55
N PHE A 6 -14.03 -0.10 7.28
CA PHE A 6 -12.83 -0.69 6.69
C PHE A 6 -11.71 0.34 6.52
N GLU A 7 -12.01 1.54 6.03
CA GLU A 7 -11.02 2.63 5.94
C GLU A 7 -10.50 3.04 7.33
N ILE A 8 -11.40 3.20 8.29
CA ILE A 8 -11.04 3.48 9.69
C ILE A 8 -10.14 2.39 10.24
N GLN A 9 -10.47 1.13 10.03
CA GLN A 9 -9.67 0.02 10.53
C GLN A 9 -8.30 -0.04 9.87
N LEU A 10 -8.21 0.23 8.57
CA LEU A 10 -6.96 0.26 7.80
C LEU A 10 -6.02 1.36 8.32
N VAL A 11 -6.58 2.54 8.58
CA VAL A 11 -5.80 3.69 9.06
C VAL A 11 -5.47 3.57 10.56
N LYS A 12 -6.37 3.02 11.40
CA LYS A 12 -6.12 2.79 12.83
C LYS A 12 -5.14 1.65 13.11
N SER A 13 -5.23 0.54 12.38
CA SER A 13 -4.36 -0.63 12.58
C SER A 13 -2.97 -0.46 11.96
N GLY A 14 -2.83 0.48 11.02
CA GLY A 14 -1.61 0.76 10.29
C GLY A 14 -0.78 1.90 10.89
N THR A 15 -0.35 1.82 12.16
CA THR A 15 0.59 2.80 12.76
C THR A 15 1.88 2.96 11.94
N ASN A 16 2.27 1.93 11.18
CA ASN A 16 3.40 1.98 10.25
C ASN A 16 3.10 2.67 8.90
N LEU A 17 1.84 2.97 8.58
CA LEU A 17 1.41 3.64 7.35
C LEU A 17 1.27 5.15 7.52
N THR A 18 0.75 5.60 8.66
CA THR A 18 0.50 7.01 8.94
C THR A 18 1.79 7.82 8.87
N GLY A 19 1.82 8.86 8.04
CA GLY A 19 3.01 9.66 7.76
C GLY A 19 4.04 9.01 6.82
N SER A 20 3.85 7.75 6.43
CA SER A 20 4.74 7.07 5.48
C SER A 20 4.11 6.78 4.12
N ALA A 21 2.82 6.48 4.09
CA ALA A 21 2.08 6.10 2.87
C ALA A 21 0.64 6.60 2.89
N VAL A 22 0.09 6.94 4.06
CA VAL A 22 -1.20 7.62 4.23
C VAL A 22 -1.02 8.82 5.17
N PRO A 23 -1.88 9.85 5.13
CA PRO A 23 -1.84 10.94 6.09
C PRO A 23 -1.89 10.46 7.54
N VAL A 24 -1.33 11.26 8.45
CA VAL A 24 -1.41 10.96 9.89
C VAL A 24 -2.87 10.98 10.32
N PHE A 25 -3.33 9.93 10.98
CA PHE A 25 -4.70 9.86 11.48
C PHE A 25 -4.81 10.46 12.86
N LEU A 26 -5.69 11.45 13.01
CA LEU A 26 -5.87 12.22 14.23
C LEU A 26 -7.12 11.77 15.00
N GLY A 27 -8.07 11.13 14.31
CA GLY A 27 -9.28 10.62 14.94
C GLY A 27 -10.45 10.47 13.97
N SER A 28 -11.55 9.95 14.47
CA SER A 28 -12.84 9.93 13.78
C SER A 28 -13.82 10.81 14.54
N ILE A 29 -14.67 11.52 13.83
CA ILE A 29 -15.75 12.34 14.38
C ILE A 29 -17.06 11.71 13.95
N ASP A 30 -17.88 11.36 14.93
CA ASP A 30 -19.25 10.91 14.72
C ASP A 30 -20.17 12.12 14.96
N LEU A 31 -21.02 12.42 13.99
CA LEU A 31 -21.93 13.56 14.01
C LEU A 31 -23.28 13.12 14.58
N ASP A 32 -23.82 13.91 15.50
CA ASP A 32 -25.15 13.66 16.08
C ASP A 32 -26.28 13.82 15.05
N MET A 33 -26.02 14.57 13.98
CA MET A 33 -26.96 14.81 12.88
C MET A 33 -26.35 14.45 11.52
N VAL A 34 -27.21 14.09 10.56
CA VAL A 34 -26.80 13.84 9.17
C VAL A 34 -26.57 15.17 8.46
N TYR A 35 -25.40 15.33 7.86
CA TYR A 35 -25.11 16.41 6.94
C TYR A 35 -25.27 15.92 5.50
N PHE A 36 -26.10 16.61 4.71
CA PHE A 36 -26.26 16.32 3.29
C PHE A 36 -25.33 17.20 2.48
N LEU A 37 -24.24 16.61 1.98
CA LEU A 37 -23.32 17.33 1.12
C LEU A 37 -23.59 16.95 -0.34
N HIS A 38 -23.82 17.95 -1.19
CA HIS A 38 -24.07 17.73 -2.61
C HIS A 38 -22.93 16.93 -3.25
N GLY A 39 -23.26 15.79 -3.86
CA GLY A 39 -22.28 14.88 -4.47
C GLY A 39 -21.65 13.84 -3.54
N ALA A 40 -21.72 14.02 -2.21
CA ALA A 40 -21.21 13.04 -1.24
C ALA A 40 -22.34 12.32 -0.45
N GLY A 41 -23.56 12.85 -0.48
CA GLY A 41 -24.73 12.27 0.18
C GLY A 41 -24.72 12.51 1.69
N ASP A 42 -25.23 11.54 2.44
CA ASP A 42 -25.45 11.59 3.88
C ASP A 42 -24.14 11.34 4.63
N ILE A 43 -23.64 12.36 5.30
CA ILE A 43 -22.41 12.31 6.10
C ILE A 43 -22.79 12.26 7.58
N ARG A 44 -22.41 11.16 8.25
CA ARG A 44 -22.51 10.99 9.71
C ARG A 44 -21.17 10.78 10.41
N HIS A 45 -20.15 10.44 9.63
CA HIS A 45 -18.87 10.00 10.15
C HIS A 45 -17.78 10.66 9.31
N MET A 46 -16.83 11.31 9.99
CA MET A 46 -15.73 12.02 9.36
C MET A 46 -14.40 11.48 9.89
N LEU A 47 -13.36 11.50 9.04
CA LEU A 47 -12.00 11.16 9.43
C LEU A 47 -11.19 12.45 9.53
N LEU A 48 -10.59 12.69 10.70
CA LEU A 48 -9.65 13.77 10.89
C LEU A 48 -8.24 13.25 10.60
N MET A 49 -7.57 13.89 9.66
CA MET A 49 -6.22 13.54 9.23
C MET A 49 -5.33 14.79 9.25
N GLY A 50 -4.05 14.60 9.51
CA GLY A 50 -3.03 15.63 9.38
C GLY A 50 -2.89 16.08 7.93
N TRP A 51 -2.34 17.28 7.74
CA TRP A 51 -2.10 17.82 6.42
C TRP A 51 -1.26 16.87 5.56
N GLY A 52 -1.82 16.45 4.42
CA GLY A 52 -1.21 15.47 3.53
C GLY A 52 -0.22 16.04 2.52
N GLY A 53 -0.14 17.37 2.39
CA GLY A 53 0.66 18.05 1.38
C GLY A 53 -0.12 18.44 0.13
N GLU A 54 0.61 18.86 -0.91
CA GLU A 54 0.04 19.33 -2.17
C GLU A 54 -0.33 18.18 -3.10
N ASN A 55 -1.34 18.35 -3.96
CA ASN A 55 -1.67 17.30 -4.92
C ASN A 55 -0.49 17.03 -5.87
N VAL A 56 -0.12 15.75 -6.02
CA VAL A 56 1.09 15.36 -6.74
C VAL A 56 1.08 15.80 -8.20
N ARG A 57 -0.10 15.89 -8.83
CA ARG A 57 -0.27 16.35 -10.22
C ARG A 57 0.29 17.76 -10.44
N ARG A 58 0.30 18.61 -9.41
CA ARG A 58 0.81 19.99 -9.49
C ARG A 58 2.34 20.09 -9.39
N VAL A 59 2.99 19.08 -8.80
CA VAL A 59 4.42 19.15 -8.42
C VAL A 59 5.28 18.08 -9.11
N MET A 60 4.66 17.06 -9.73
CA MET A 60 5.36 15.88 -10.24
C MET A 60 6.07 16.10 -11.58
N GLU A 61 5.88 17.22 -12.29
CA GLU A 61 6.39 17.43 -13.66
C GLU A 61 7.84 16.95 -13.80
N ASN A 62 8.00 15.77 -14.42
CA ASN A 62 9.26 15.05 -14.63
C ASN A 62 10.17 14.83 -13.41
N ASN A 63 9.63 14.73 -12.20
CA ASN A 63 10.43 14.52 -10.98
C ASN A 63 10.57 13.01 -10.62
N PRO A 64 11.74 12.38 -10.84
CA PRO A 64 11.93 10.94 -10.58
C PRO A 64 11.93 10.60 -9.09
N THR A 65 12.17 11.56 -8.21
CA THR A 65 12.12 11.36 -6.76
C THR A 65 10.68 11.18 -6.29
N ILE A 66 9.77 12.03 -6.79
CA ILE A 66 8.34 11.92 -6.49
C ILE A 66 7.78 10.60 -7.04
N GLN A 67 8.11 10.23 -8.28
CA GLN A 67 7.68 8.95 -8.86
C GLN A 67 8.15 7.75 -8.00
N ARG A 68 9.41 7.75 -7.57
CA ARG A 68 9.94 6.70 -6.66
C ARG A 68 9.21 6.69 -5.32
N ALA A 69 8.85 7.86 -4.78
CA ALA A 69 8.08 7.96 -3.54
C ALA A 69 6.66 7.39 -3.71
N ILE A 70 5.98 7.68 -4.83
CA ILE A 70 4.67 7.10 -5.16
C ILE A 70 4.75 5.57 -5.17
N SER A 71 5.69 5.00 -5.93
CA SER A 71 5.84 3.55 -6.00
C SER A 71 6.20 2.92 -4.64
N ARG A 72 6.93 3.66 -3.78
CA ARG A 72 7.24 3.19 -2.42
C ARG A 72 5.98 3.14 -1.56
N SER A 73 5.14 4.16 -1.60
CA SER A 73 3.90 4.22 -0.83
C SER A 73 2.88 3.18 -1.30
N GLU A 74 2.75 3.00 -2.61
CA GLU A 74 1.91 1.96 -3.21
C GLU A 74 2.35 0.55 -2.78
N ARG A 75 3.64 0.23 -2.89
CA ARG A 75 4.18 -1.05 -2.40
C ARG A 75 3.94 -1.26 -0.92
N LYS A 76 3.96 -0.19 -0.12
CA LYS A 76 3.76 -0.27 1.31
C LYS A 76 2.31 -0.65 1.66
N ILE A 77 1.32 -0.03 1.03
CA ILE A 77 -0.08 -0.44 1.22
C ILE A 77 -0.33 -1.87 0.67
N LEU A 78 0.23 -2.21 -0.49
CA LEU A 78 0.14 -3.55 -1.08
C LEU A 78 0.74 -4.63 -0.17
N SER A 79 1.83 -4.33 0.54
CA SER A 79 2.48 -5.27 1.47
C SER A 79 1.60 -5.64 2.67
N LEU A 80 0.61 -4.81 2.99
CA LEU A 80 -0.42 -5.09 3.98
C LEU A 80 -1.66 -5.78 3.38
N GLY A 81 -1.58 -6.15 2.10
CA GLY A 81 -2.69 -6.71 1.34
C GLY A 81 -3.75 -5.70 0.92
N VAL A 82 -3.51 -4.41 1.11
CA VAL A 82 -4.46 -3.37 0.69
C VAL A 82 -4.28 -3.11 -0.80
N VAL A 83 -5.34 -3.37 -1.57
CA VAL A 83 -5.42 -3.01 -2.99
C VAL A 83 -6.31 -1.78 -3.13
N HIS A 84 -5.80 -0.72 -3.75
CA HIS A 84 -6.53 0.53 -3.97
C HIS A 84 -7.07 0.58 -5.40
N ASP A 85 -8.35 0.26 -5.60
CA ASP A 85 -8.97 0.12 -6.93
C ASP A 85 -9.15 1.46 -7.67
N ASP A 86 -8.97 2.58 -6.96
CA ASP A 86 -9.02 3.94 -7.50
C ASP A 86 -7.67 4.68 -7.44
N PHE A 87 -6.57 3.97 -7.73
CA PHE A 87 -5.22 4.55 -7.63
C PHE A 87 -4.93 5.53 -8.77
N ARG A 88 -5.18 6.82 -8.52
CA ARG A 88 -5.01 7.93 -9.48
C ARG A 88 -4.19 9.06 -8.85
N LEU A 89 -3.57 9.90 -9.68
CA LEU A 89 -2.75 11.03 -9.19
C LEU A 89 -3.56 12.03 -8.36
N GLU A 90 -4.87 12.14 -8.62
CA GLU A 90 -5.81 12.96 -7.85
C GLU A 90 -5.91 12.50 -6.39
N ASN A 91 -5.67 11.22 -6.12
CA ASN A 91 -5.74 10.60 -4.79
C ASN A 91 -4.34 10.49 -4.13
N ILE A 92 -3.34 11.23 -4.64
CA ILE A 92 -1.98 11.22 -4.10
C ILE A 92 -1.53 12.65 -3.79
N LEU A 93 -1.04 12.82 -2.57
CA LEU A 93 -0.51 14.06 -2.03
C LEU A 93 1.00 13.95 -1.86
N TRP A 94 1.73 15.01 -2.14
CA TRP A 94 3.16 15.14 -1.89
C TRP A 94 3.37 15.97 -0.63
N ASN A 95 3.88 15.33 0.41
CA ASN A 95 4.28 15.99 1.64
C ASN A 95 5.78 16.34 1.56
N GLU A 96 6.08 17.62 1.38
CA GLU A 96 7.43 18.15 1.27
C GLU A 96 8.24 17.95 2.55
N GLU A 97 7.63 18.14 3.73
CA GLU A 97 8.30 17.97 5.02
C GLU A 97 8.77 16.53 5.25
N LEU A 98 7.93 15.56 4.88
CA LEU A 98 8.22 14.13 5.05
C LEU A 98 9.01 13.55 3.87
N GLN A 99 9.07 14.26 2.74
CA GLN A 99 9.53 13.73 1.45
C GLN A 99 8.84 12.38 1.13
N ARG A 100 7.50 12.39 1.22
CA ARG A 100 6.65 11.21 1.02
C ARG A 100 5.46 11.53 0.13
N ALA A 101 5.10 10.56 -0.70
CA ALA A 101 3.79 10.51 -1.34
C ALA A 101 2.79 9.86 -0.37
N LEU A 102 1.72 10.55 -0.03
CA LEU A 102 0.66 10.09 0.84
C LEU A 102 -0.60 9.82 0.02
N ILE A 103 -1.13 8.61 0.12
CA ILE A 103 -2.30 8.14 -0.61
C ILE A 103 -3.53 8.45 0.22
N ILE A 104 -4.58 8.94 -0.42
CA ILE A 104 -5.87 9.27 0.18
C ILE A 104 -7.01 8.57 -0.55
N ASN A 105 -8.22 8.68 0.00
CA ASN A 105 -9.47 8.29 -0.67
C ASN A 105 -9.60 6.78 -0.93
N PHE A 106 -9.55 5.98 0.14
CA PHE A 106 -9.61 4.52 0.14
C PHE A 106 -11.04 3.94 -0.03
N HIS A 107 -12.02 4.76 -0.40
CA HIS A 107 -13.43 4.37 -0.54
C HIS A 107 -13.65 3.18 -1.48
N ARG A 108 -12.70 2.92 -2.38
CA ARG A 108 -12.63 1.76 -3.29
C ARG A 108 -11.34 0.99 -3.06
N CYS A 109 -11.18 0.36 -1.91
CA CYS A 109 -10.05 -0.53 -1.63
C CYS A 109 -10.47 -1.87 -1.02
N HIS A 110 -9.68 -2.92 -1.18
CA HIS A 110 -10.02 -4.24 -0.62
C HIS A 110 -8.80 -4.98 -0.11
N LEU A 111 -9.00 -5.93 0.81
CA LEU A 111 -7.93 -6.83 1.25
C LEU A 111 -7.77 -7.99 0.28
N ASN A 112 -6.54 -8.17 -0.17
CA ASN A 112 -6.09 -9.34 -0.87
C ASN A 112 -5.22 -10.20 0.06
N ASN A 113 -5.85 -11.17 0.71
CA ASN A 113 -5.19 -12.09 1.64
C ASN A 113 -4.06 -12.92 1.00
N ARG A 114 -4.00 -13.04 -0.33
CA ARG A 114 -2.89 -13.72 -1.01
C ARG A 114 -1.59 -12.93 -0.91
N LEU A 115 -1.66 -11.61 -0.75
CA LEU A 115 -0.49 -10.74 -0.58
C LEU A 115 0.06 -10.76 0.85
N ILE A 116 -0.80 -11.05 1.84
CA ILE A 116 -0.47 -11.08 3.27
C ILE A 116 0.15 -12.42 3.68
N ARG A 117 -0.21 -13.51 2.99
CA ARG A 117 0.33 -14.84 3.28
C ARG A 117 1.82 -14.90 2.89
N PRO A 118 2.71 -15.33 3.80
CA PRO A 118 4.04 -15.73 3.38
C PRO A 118 3.86 -16.82 2.32
N LYS A 119 4.51 -16.71 1.17
CA LYS A 119 4.71 -17.89 0.32
C LYS A 119 5.30 -18.95 1.25
N SER A 120 4.55 -20.01 1.54
CA SER A 120 5.11 -21.19 2.16
C SER A 120 6.34 -21.54 1.33
N ARG A 121 7.53 -21.42 1.93
CA ARG A 121 8.73 -22.02 1.34
C ARG A 121 8.36 -23.49 1.17
N SER A 122 8.14 -23.93 -0.07
CA SER A 122 8.07 -25.35 -0.35
C SER A 122 9.34 -25.97 0.24
N GLU A 123 9.11 -26.86 1.19
CA GLU A 123 10.15 -27.44 2.02
C GLU A 123 11.09 -28.31 1.18
N LYS A 124 12.39 -28.10 1.42
CA LYS A 124 13.51 -29.05 1.37
C LYS A 124 13.70 -29.93 0.13
N ARG A 125 14.87 -29.67 -0.50
CA ARG A 125 15.87 -30.68 -0.88
C ARG A 125 15.66 -32.02 -0.18
N ILE A 126 15.33 -33.06 -0.94
CA ILE A 126 15.78 -34.42 -0.63
C ILE A 126 17.00 -34.69 -1.51
N SER A 127 18.11 -34.95 -0.83
CA SER A 127 19.42 -35.29 -1.37
C SER A 127 19.61 -36.81 -1.50
N ASN A 128 20.25 -37.21 -2.61
CA ASN A 128 21.23 -38.30 -2.78
C ASN A 128 20.81 -39.77 -2.99
N GLY A 129 21.50 -40.38 -3.97
CA GLY A 129 21.72 -41.82 -4.22
C GLY A 129 21.35 -42.20 -5.67
N ALA A 130 22.21 -42.71 -6.55
CA ALA A 130 23.55 -43.27 -6.44
C ALA A 130 24.27 -43.28 -7.81
N GLU A 131 25.60 -43.14 -7.73
CA GLU A 131 26.68 -43.81 -8.48
C GLU A 131 26.78 -43.83 -10.03
N ASP A 132 27.99 -43.43 -10.44
CA ASP A 132 28.85 -44.00 -11.48
C ASP A 132 28.48 -43.89 -12.96
N GLN A 133 29.23 -43.02 -13.66
CA GLN A 133 30.00 -43.46 -14.82
C GLN A 133 31.15 -42.50 -15.21
N ILE A 134 32.35 -42.90 -14.77
CA ILE A 134 33.61 -43.00 -15.55
C ILE A 134 34.01 -41.78 -16.39
N SER A 135 34.89 -40.96 -15.81
CA SER A 135 35.91 -40.20 -16.54
C SER A 135 37.21 -41.00 -16.52
N LYS A 136 37.62 -41.56 -17.67
CA LYS A 136 39.04 -41.83 -17.97
C LYS A 136 39.30 -41.62 -19.46
N ARG A 137 39.69 -40.39 -19.76
CA ARG A 137 40.39 -40.02 -20.99
C ARG A 137 41.88 -40.29 -20.74
N ALA A 138 42.44 -41.30 -21.39
CA ALA A 138 43.89 -41.47 -21.57
C ALA A 138 44.17 -42.28 -22.86
N ARG A 139 44.79 -41.61 -23.83
CA ARG A 139 45.77 -42.20 -24.78
C ARG A 139 47.12 -41.62 -24.33
N PRO A 140 48.31 -42.26 -24.46
CA PRO A 140 48.85 -43.05 -25.58
C PRO A 140 49.45 -44.40 -25.08
N ILE A 141 50.09 -45.31 -25.81
CA ILE A 141 50.96 -45.34 -27.01
C ILE A 141 50.61 -46.62 -27.79
#